data_AF-A0A1A0VGH4-F1
#
_entry.id   AF-A0A1A0VGH4-F1
#
_cell.length_a   1.000
_cell.length_b   1.000
_cell.length_c   1.000
_cell.angle_alpha   90.00
_cell.angle_beta   90.00
_cell.angle_gamma   90.00
#
_symmetry.space_group_name_H-M   'P 1'
#
loop_
_entity.id
_entity.type
_entity.pdbx_description
1 polymer ?
#
loop_
_entity_poly.entity_id
_entity_poly.type
_entity_poly.pdbx_seq_one_letter_code
_entity_poly.pdbx_strand_id
1 'polypeptide(L)'
;MVKSRWVSAILGAGVVAAGITAGTAWAGGPGGYVEDPEDMFAAVGTGEFVDTLAGFTATGDTAEEASAAVIAACTNAGGVECTADEVTNDNLCIVSVASPSNHAVAGGAGATVEAARQDAFNKAAANNTPLDADSFVVVSACP
;
A
#
# COMPACT_ATOMS: atom_id res chain seq x y z
N MET A 1 -54.03 -29.50 -4.30
CA MET A 1 -53.53 -28.76 -3.11
C MET A 1 -52.02 -28.73 -3.27
N VAL A 2 -51.33 -27.70 -3.74
CA VAL A 2 -51.00 -26.32 -3.28
C VAL A 2 -50.03 -25.83 -4.39
N LYS A 3 -49.86 -24.58 -4.80
CA LYS A 3 -50.56 -23.29 -4.80
C LYS A 3 -49.67 -22.44 -5.72
N SER A 4 -50.25 -21.88 -6.79
CA SER A 4 -49.54 -21.04 -7.75
C SER A 4 -49.30 -19.64 -7.16
N ARG A 5 -48.07 -19.12 -7.29
CA ARG A 5 -47.70 -17.69 -7.22
C ARG A 5 -46.54 -17.53 -8.21
N TRP A 6 -46.78 -17.15 -9.47
CA TRP A 6 -46.81 -15.76 -9.97
C TRP A 6 -45.69 -14.93 -9.31
N VAL A 7 -44.61 -14.56 -10.00
CA VAL A 7 -44.57 -13.48 -11.00
C VAL A 7 -43.59 -13.76 -12.14
N SER A 8 -44.05 -13.48 -13.35
CA SER A 8 -43.31 -13.35 -14.61
C SER A 8 -43.26 -11.87 -14.99
N ALA A 9 -42.13 -11.38 -15.49
CA ALA A 9 -41.92 -10.23 -16.39
C ALA A 9 -40.40 -9.89 -16.37
N ILE A 10 -39.56 -10.47 -17.23
CA ILE A 10 -39.33 -10.16 -18.67
C ILE A 10 -38.67 -8.78 -18.86
N LEU A 11 -37.68 -8.78 -19.79
CA LEU A 11 -36.96 -7.70 -20.48
C LEU A 11 -35.56 -7.45 -19.90
N GLY A 12 -34.44 -7.65 -20.59
CA GLY A 12 -34.19 -7.97 -22.00
C GLY A 12 -32.78 -7.48 -22.38
N ALA A 13 -32.17 -8.14 -23.38
CA ALA A 13 -30.86 -7.87 -24.02
C ALA A 13 -29.61 -8.18 -23.16
N GLY A 14 -28.67 -9.06 -23.51
CA GLY A 14 -28.31 -9.65 -24.79
C GLY A 14 -27.14 -8.90 -25.41
N VAL A 15 -25.89 -9.30 -25.11
CA VAL A 15 -24.73 -9.28 -26.02
C VAL A 15 -23.78 -10.42 -25.63
N VAL A 16 -23.50 -11.31 -26.59
CA VAL A 16 -22.38 -12.25 -26.58
C VAL A 16 -21.20 -11.53 -27.24
N ALA A 17 -20.04 -11.50 -26.59
CA ALA A 17 -18.77 -11.28 -27.27
C ALA A 17 -17.66 -12.07 -26.56
N ALA A 18 -17.02 -12.94 -27.32
CA ALA A 18 -15.82 -13.67 -26.93
C ALA A 18 -14.63 -12.72 -26.79
N GLY A 19 -13.67 -13.09 -25.94
CA GLY A 19 -12.30 -12.67 -26.13
C GLY A 19 -11.53 -12.31 -24.88
N ILE A 20 -10.39 -13.01 -24.74
CA ILE A 20 -9.11 -12.50 -24.25
C ILE A 20 -9.00 -12.30 -22.72
N THR A 21 -8.05 -13.04 -22.16
CA THR A 21 -7.39 -12.88 -20.86
C THR A 21 -7.79 -11.63 -20.07
N ALA A 22 -8.43 -11.81 -18.91
CA ALA A 22 -8.31 -10.81 -17.84
C ALA A 22 -6.88 -10.89 -17.31
N GLY A 23 -5.92 -10.36 -18.08
CA GLY A 23 -4.78 -9.71 -17.49
C GLY A 23 -5.36 -8.63 -16.60
N THR A 24 -4.93 -8.60 -15.34
CA THR A 24 -5.13 -7.49 -14.42
C THR A 24 -5.06 -6.19 -15.20
N ALA A 25 -6.18 -5.50 -15.33
CA ALA A 25 -6.20 -4.16 -15.87
C ALA A 25 -5.51 -3.27 -14.83
N TRP A 26 -4.18 -3.23 -14.86
CA TRP A 26 -3.45 -2.07 -14.39
C TRP A 26 -3.98 -0.95 -15.27
N ALA A 27 -4.66 0.02 -14.66
CA ALA A 27 -5.01 1.28 -15.30
C ALA A 27 -3.74 2.12 -15.54
N GLY A 28 -2.70 1.50 -16.10
CA GLY A 28 -1.58 2.18 -16.69
C GLY A 28 -2.00 2.59 -18.08
N GLY A 29 -2.33 3.88 -18.25
CA GLY A 29 -2.08 4.52 -19.54
C GLY A 29 -0.62 4.29 -19.95
N PRO A 30 -0.22 4.62 -21.19
CA PRO A 30 1.17 4.50 -21.60
C PRO A 30 2.06 5.15 -20.53
N GLY A 31 2.85 4.35 -19.82
CA GLY A 31 3.77 4.83 -18.79
C GLY A 31 4.62 5.90 -19.44
N GLY A 32 4.52 7.12 -18.93
CA GLY A 32 5.48 8.15 -19.29
C GLY A 32 6.86 7.59 -19.01
N TYR A 33 7.81 7.78 -19.92
CA TYR A 33 9.19 7.48 -19.58
C TYR A 33 9.55 8.37 -18.40
N VAL A 34 9.88 7.78 -17.26
CA VAL A 34 10.52 8.51 -16.18
C VAL A 34 11.90 8.90 -16.70
N GLU A 35 12.05 10.18 -17.06
CA GLU A 35 13.25 10.71 -17.71
C GLU A 35 14.44 10.82 -16.75
N ASP A 36 14.20 10.61 -15.45
CA ASP A 36 15.23 10.52 -14.42
C ASP A 36 14.85 9.50 -13.31
N PRO A 37 15.70 8.53 -12.94
CA PRO A 37 15.38 7.61 -11.82
C PRO A 37 15.19 8.33 -10.47
N GLU A 38 15.59 9.60 -10.36
CA GLU A 38 15.34 10.48 -9.23
C GLU A 38 13.87 10.96 -9.14
N ASP A 39 13.08 10.83 -10.22
CA ASP A 39 11.66 11.21 -10.26
C ASP A 39 10.71 10.05 -9.88
N MET A 40 11.23 8.86 -9.57
CA MET A 40 10.41 7.73 -9.12
C MET A 40 10.01 7.90 -7.64
N PHE A 41 8.73 7.71 -7.35
CA PHE A 41 8.24 7.65 -5.98
C PHE A 41 8.61 6.31 -5.36
N ALA A 42 9.18 6.33 -4.17
CA ALA A 42 9.37 5.16 -3.32
C ALA A 42 8.31 5.15 -2.23
N ALA A 43 7.70 3.99 -1.99
CA ALA A 43 6.76 3.76 -0.91
C ALA A 43 7.21 2.61 -0.02
N VAL A 44 7.09 2.81 1.29
CA VAL A 44 7.18 1.76 2.30
C VAL A 44 5.81 1.53 2.90
N GLY A 45 5.52 0.28 3.23
CA GLY A 45 4.26 -0.12 3.80
C GLY A 45 4.43 -1.32 4.71
N THR A 46 3.42 -1.61 5.49
CA THR A 46 3.38 -2.79 6.36
C THR A 46 2.16 -3.63 6.07
N GLY A 47 2.32 -4.91 6.30
CA GLY A 47 1.31 -5.93 6.16
C GLY A 47 1.19 -6.72 7.45
N GLU A 48 -0.01 -6.77 8.01
CA GLU A 48 -0.33 -7.70 9.09
C GLU A 48 -0.64 -9.08 8.50
N PHE A 49 0.03 -10.10 9.05
CA PHE A 49 -0.19 -11.50 8.78
C PHE A 49 -0.59 -12.19 10.08
N VAL A 50 -1.09 -13.43 9.98
CA VAL A 50 -1.40 -14.25 11.16
C VAL A 50 -0.12 -14.37 12.01
N ASP A 51 -0.16 -13.74 13.19
CA ASP A 51 0.91 -13.68 14.20
C ASP A 51 2.21 -12.94 13.80
N THR A 52 2.24 -12.17 12.71
CA THR A 52 3.46 -11.42 12.34
C THR A 52 3.16 -10.15 11.55
N LEU A 53 4.02 -9.14 11.67
CA LEU A 53 4.03 -7.94 10.83
C LEU A 53 5.20 -8.04 9.85
N ALA A 54 4.97 -7.78 8.56
CA ALA A 54 6.01 -7.72 7.55
C ALA A 54 5.98 -6.37 6.84
N GLY A 55 7.15 -5.88 6.44
CA GLY A 55 7.27 -4.63 5.69
C GLY A 55 7.50 -4.88 4.21
N PHE A 56 6.97 -3.98 3.39
CA PHE A 56 7.07 -4.02 1.94
C PHE A 56 7.58 -2.69 1.41
N THR A 57 8.26 -2.74 0.28
CA THR A 57 8.72 -1.57 -0.47
C THR A 57 8.25 -1.70 -1.90
N ALA A 58 7.78 -0.60 -2.49
CA ALA A 58 7.52 -0.53 -3.92
C ALA A 58 7.89 0.84 -4.46
N THR A 59 8.03 0.91 -5.77
CA THR A 59 8.25 2.18 -6.49
C THR A 59 7.13 2.39 -7.51
N GLY A 60 6.94 3.63 -7.94
CA GLY A 60 5.97 4.00 -8.98
C GLY A 60 6.32 5.34 -9.60
N ASP A 61 5.70 5.62 -10.74
CA ASP A 61 5.91 6.89 -11.47
C ASP A 61 5.19 8.06 -10.77
N THR A 62 4.21 7.75 -9.93
CA THR A 62 3.46 8.69 -9.08
C THR A 62 3.36 8.19 -7.63
N ALA A 63 3.05 9.09 -6.69
CA ALA A 63 2.85 8.73 -5.28
C ALA A 63 1.70 7.72 -5.11
N GLU A 64 0.62 7.89 -5.87
CA GLU A 64 -0.52 6.98 -5.89
C GLU A 64 -0.14 5.60 -6.42
N GLU A 65 0.67 5.52 -7.48
CA GLU A 65 1.12 4.25 -8.04
C GLU A 65 2.08 3.52 -7.10
N ALA A 66 3.04 4.23 -6.49
CA ALA A 66 3.94 3.63 -5.52
C ALA A 66 3.19 3.09 -4.30
N SER A 67 2.20 3.86 -3.81
CA SER A 67 1.33 3.45 -2.70
C SER A 67 0.46 2.24 -3.06
N ALA A 68 -0.12 2.24 -4.26
CA ALA A 68 -0.91 1.11 -4.75
C ALA A 68 -0.03 -0.13 -4.96
N ALA A 69 1.20 0.04 -5.44
CA ALA A 69 2.14 -1.04 -5.66
C ALA A 69 2.59 -1.70 -4.34
N VAL A 70 2.84 -0.92 -3.28
CA VAL A 70 3.22 -1.47 -1.97
C VAL A 70 2.05 -2.23 -1.31
N ILE A 71 0.83 -1.71 -1.42
CA ILE A 71 -0.38 -2.39 -0.94
C ILE A 71 -0.63 -3.67 -1.75
N ALA A 72 -0.45 -3.63 -3.08
CA ALA A 72 -0.59 -4.80 -3.94
C ALA A 72 0.47 -5.86 -3.63
N ALA A 73 1.72 -5.46 -3.35
CA ALA A 73 2.79 -6.38 -2.95
C ALA A 73 2.43 -7.11 -1.65
N CYS A 74 1.95 -6.38 -0.64
CA CYS A 74 1.47 -6.95 0.61
C CYS A 74 0.26 -7.88 0.42
N THR A 75 -0.74 -7.46 -0.36
CA THR A 75 -1.95 -8.25 -0.62
C THR A 75 -1.62 -9.54 -1.36
N ASN A 76 -0.73 -9.48 -2.35
CA ASN A 76 -0.26 -10.65 -3.10
C ASN A 76 0.55 -11.63 -2.23
N ALA A 77 1.23 -11.12 -1.19
CA ALA A 77 1.89 -11.97 -0.19
C ALA A 77 0.90 -12.64 0.78
N GLY A 78 -0.37 -12.22 0.79
CA GLY A 78 -1.42 -12.74 1.66
C GLY A 78 -1.61 -11.95 2.96
N GLY A 79 -1.23 -10.67 2.99
CA GLY A 79 -1.50 -9.78 4.12
C GLY A 79 -3.00 -9.59 4.36
N VAL A 80 -3.38 -9.52 5.63
CA VAL A 80 -4.76 -9.33 6.11
C VAL A 80 -5.10 -7.84 6.11
N GLU A 81 -4.20 -7.02 6.64
CA GLU A 81 -4.28 -5.56 6.59
C GLU A 81 -2.98 -5.02 5.98
N CYS A 82 -3.09 -4.28 4.88
CA CYS A 82 -1.96 -3.74 4.15
C CYS A 82 -2.06 -2.22 4.09
N THR A 83 -1.00 -1.53 4.50
CA THR A 83 -0.92 -0.07 4.51
C THR A 83 0.25 0.42 3.68
N ALA A 84 0.13 1.64 3.16
CA ALA A 84 1.26 2.44 2.70
C ALA A 84 1.56 3.47 3.79
N ASP A 85 2.74 3.38 4.39
CA ASP A 85 3.08 4.12 5.61
C ASP A 85 3.83 5.42 5.28
N GLU A 86 4.68 5.42 4.25
CA GLU A 86 5.35 6.62 3.74
C GLU A 86 5.54 6.50 2.23
N VAL A 87 5.40 7.61 1.51
CA VAL A 87 5.69 7.72 0.08
C VAL A 87 6.37 9.05 -0.21
N THR A 88 7.50 9.03 -0.93
CA THR A 88 8.24 10.24 -1.32
C THR A 88 9.07 10.00 -2.58
N ASN A 89 9.37 11.07 -3.31
CA ASN A 89 10.37 11.11 -4.39
C ASN A 89 11.57 12.00 -4.02
N ASP A 90 11.72 12.42 -2.76
CA ASP A 90 12.72 13.42 -2.35
C ASP A 90 14.15 12.85 -2.20
N ASN A 91 14.45 11.66 -2.77
CA ASN A 91 15.72 10.93 -2.55
C ASN A 91 16.10 10.82 -1.06
N LEU A 92 15.10 10.55 -0.22
CA LEU A 92 15.28 10.34 1.22
C LEU A 92 15.18 8.86 1.56
N CYS A 93 15.84 8.44 2.64
CA CYS A 93 15.52 7.19 3.29
C CYS A 93 14.10 7.28 3.86
N ILE A 94 13.25 6.33 3.50
CA ILE A 94 11.94 6.13 4.09
C ILE A 94 11.93 4.89 4.97
N VAL A 95 11.19 4.96 6.06
CA VAL A 95 11.05 3.84 7.00
C VAL A 95 9.60 3.67 7.41
N SER A 96 9.23 2.45 7.72
CA SER A 96 8.03 2.16 8.50
C SER A 96 8.44 1.61 9.86
N VAL A 97 7.90 2.22 10.92
CA VAL A 97 8.18 1.88 12.32
C VAL A 97 6.91 1.39 12.95
N ALA A 98 6.98 0.23 13.61
CA ALA A 98 5.86 -0.36 14.32
C ALA A 98 6.15 -0.41 15.83
N SER A 99 5.13 -0.08 16.62
CA SER A 99 5.13 -0.31 18.05
C SER A 99 4.50 -1.67 18.36
N PRO A 100 5.20 -2.57 19.07
CA PRO A 100 4.65 -3.86 19.46
C PRO A 100 3.62 -3.77 20.60
N SER A 101 3.55 -2.65 21.33
CA SER A 101 2.70 -2.51 22.51
C SER A 101 1.32 -1.93 22.19
N ASN A 102 1.24 -1.03 21.19
CA ASN A 102 0.01 -0.33 20.83
C ASN A 102 -0.44 -0.57 19.38
N HIS A 103 0.28 -1.42 18.64
CA HIS A 103 0.01 -1.75 17.23
C HIS A 103 -0.02 -0.54 16.29
N ALA A 104 0.54 0.61 16.72
CA ALA A 104 0.67 1.77 15.86
C ALA A 104 1.81 1.55 14.87
N VAL A 105 1.55 1.92 13.62
CA VAL A 105 2.56 2.00 12.57
C VAL A 105 2.65 3.44 12.10
N ALA A 106 3.88 3.94 11.93
CA ALA A 106 4.11 5.25 11.35
C ALA A 106 5.27 5.21 10.36
N GLY A 107 5.04 5.85 9.22
CA GLY A 107 6.06 6.16 8.23
C GLY A 107 6.87 7.40 8.60
N GLY A 108 8.12 7.44 8.15
CA GLY A 108 8.96 8.63 8.26
C GLY A 108 9.99 8.69 7.15
N ALA A 109 10.45 9.91 6.86
CA ALA A 109 11.42 10.19 5.81
C ALA A 109 12.59 11.02 6.33
N GLY A 110 13.80 10.77 5.84
CA GLY A 110 14.99 11.54 6.24
C GLY A 110 16.25 11.16 5.47
N ALA A 111 17.31 11.96 5.60
CA ALA A 111 18.57 11.72 4.88
C ALA A 111 19.30 10.43 5.31
N THR A 112 18.94 9.85 6.46
CA THR A 112 19.41 8.54 6.93
C THR A 112 18.25 7.76 7.54
N VAL A 113 18.42 6.46 7.74
CA VAL A 113 17.44 5.59 8.41
C VAL A 113 17.12 6.09 9.83
N GLU A 114 18.10 6.61 10.55
CA GLU A 114 17.91 7.16 11.90
C GLU A 114 17.11 8.47 11.88
N ALA A 115 17.39 9.34 10.90
CA ALA A 115 16.62 10.58 10.72
C ALA A 115 15.18 10.27 10.32
N ALA A 116 14.98 9.33 9.40
CA ALA A 116 13.66 8.87 8.97
C ALA A 116 12.89 8.22 10.12
N ARG A 117 13.56 7.43 10.98
CA ARG A 117 12.97 6.90 12.20
C ARG A 117 12.52 8.03 13.12
N GLN A 118 13.36 9.03 13.39
CA GLN A 118 12.98 10.15 14.25
C GLN A 118 11.79 10.94 13.67
N ASP A 119 11.72 11.11 12.35
CA ASP A 119 10.57 11.71 11.67
C ASP A 119 9.29 10.90 11.89
N ALA A 120 9.36 9.56 11.78
CA ALA A 120 8.23 8.67 12.08
C ALA A 120 7.71 8.86 13.52
N PHE A 121 8.61 8.95 14.51
CA PHE A 121 8.23 9.24 15.91
C PHE A 121 7.54 10.61 16.05
N ASN A 122 8.03 11.64 15.35
CA ASN A 122 7.46 12.98 15.39
C ASN A 122 6.05 13.02 14.74
N LYS A 123 5.88 12.38 13.57
CA LYS A 123 4.60 12.24 12.88
C LYS A 123 3.60 11.44 13.72
N ALA A 124 4.03 10.33 14.29
CA ALA A 124 3.22 9.51 15.18
C ALA A 124 2.71 10.30 16.40
N ALA A 125 3.59 11.08 17.03
CA ALA A 125 3.22 11.96 18.14
C ALA A 125 2.24 13.07 17.70
N ALA A 126 2.45 13.67 16.52
CA ALA A 126 1.55 14.67 15.96
C ALA A 126 0.15 14.10 15.63
N ASN A 127 0.09 12.82 15.26
CA ASN A 127 -1.15 12.10 14.95
C ASN A 127 -1.87 11.53 16.18
N ASN A 128 -1.42 11.86 17.40
CA ASN A 128 -1.95 11.32 18.67
C ASN A 128 -1.82 9.79 18.80
N THR A 129 -0.88 9.19 18.08
CA THR A 129 -0.55 7.76 18.12
C THR A 129 0.94 7.59 18.42
N PRO A 130 1.45 8.05 19.58
CA PRO A 130 2.89 8.05 19.86
C PRO A 130 3.45 6.63 19.83
N LEU A 131 4.60 6.48 19.16
CA LEU A 131 5.37 5.24 19.15
C LEU A 131 6.13 5.07 20.47
N ASP A 132 6.22 3.83 20.95
CA ASP A 132 6.95 3.48 22.17
C ASP A 132 8.47 3.41 21.90
N ALA A 133 9.28 3.49 22.96
CA ALA A 133 10.73 3.47 22.83
C ALA A 133 11.28 2.15 22.24
N ASP A 134 10.55 1.05 22.46
CA ASP A 134 10.79 -0.29 21.94
C ASP A 134 10.26 -0.50 20.50
N SER A 135 9.66 0.53 19.89
CA SER A 135 9.25 0.47 18.48
C SER A 135 10.45 0.20 17.57
N PHE A 136 10.25 -0.67 16.59
CA PHE A 136 11.31 -1.15 15.71
C PHE A 136 11.00 -0.77 14.25
N VAL A 137 12.06 -0.62 13.46
CA VAL A 137 11.93 -0.41 12.01
C VAL A 137 11.54 -1.74 11.38
N VAL A 138 10.36 -1.80 10.77
CA VAL A 138 9.87 -2.99 10.08
C VAL A 138 10.51 -3.11 8.70
N VAL A 139 10.60 -1.99 8.00
CA VAL A 139 11.23 -1.88 6.68
C VAL A 139 11.80 -0.49 6.48
N SER A 140 12.86 -0.41 5.69
CA SER A 140 13.47 0.83 5.25
C SER A 140 13.83 0.74 3.77
N ALA A 141 13.65 1.82 3.03
CA ALA A 141 14.16 1.98 1.67
C ALA A 141 14.98 3.27 1.60
N CYS A 142 16.21 3.18 1.08
CA CYS A 142 17.07 4.34 0.84
C CYS A 142 17.48 4.33 -0.65
N PRO A 143 17.69 5.51 -1.26
CA PRO A 143 18.23 5.61 -2.62
C PRO A 143 19.66 5.01 -2.74
#